data_AF-A0A5B7BE31-F1
#
_entry.id   AF-A0A5B7BE31-F1
#
_cell.length_a   1.000
_cell.length_b   1.000
_cell.length_c   1.000
_cell.angle_alpha   90.00
_cell.angle_beta   90.00
_cell.angle_gamma   90.00
#
_symmetry.space_group_name_H-M   'P 1'
#
loop_
_entity.id
_entity.type
_entity.pdbx_description
1 polymer ?
#
loop_
_entity_poly.entity_id
_entity_poly.type
_entity_poly.pdbx_seq_one_letter_code
_entity_poly.pdbx_strand_id
1 'polypeptide(L)'
;KKEKKKKKKKKMAAEMALVKPISKFRFSGYPRMASHVNISRVTMSAATNKSSNKASKKAIKETLLAPRFYTTDFDEMETLFNSEINKNLKQSEFEALLQEFKTDYNQTHFVRSKEFKEAADKLEGPIRQIFVEFLERSCTAEFSGFLLYKELGRRLKKTNPVVAEIFSLMSRDEARHAGFLNKGLSDFNLALDLGFLTKARKYTFFKPKFIFYATYLSEKIGYWRYITIYRHLKANPEYQLYPIFKYFENWCQDENRHGDFFSALMKAQPQFLNDWKAKLWSRFFCLSVYVTMYLNDCQRTAFYEGIGLNTKEFDMHVIIETNRTTARIFPAVLDVENPEFKRKLDRMVEINQKLIAVGESEDIPLVKNLKRIPIIAALASELLAAYLMPPIESGSVDFAEFEPQVVY
;
A
#
# COMPACT_ATOMS: atom_id res chain seq x y z
N LYS A 1 -3.03 11.23 -57.95
CA LYS A 1 -4.28 11.24 -57.13
C LYS A 1 -4.95 9.86 -56.92
N LYS A 2 -4.64 8.80 -57.68
CA LYS A 2 -5.20 7.43 -57.45
C LYS A 2 -4.47 6.60 -56.37
N GLU A 3 -3.24 6.95 -56.00
CA GLU A 3 -2.47 6.23 -54.96
C GLU A 3 -2.83 6.62 -53.51
N LYS A 4 -3.24 7.88 -53.28
CA LYS A 4 -3.71 8.35 -51.96
C LYS A 4 -5.08 7.76 -51.55
N LYS A 5 -5.88 7.23 -52.49
CA LYS A 5 -7.15 6.53 -52.18
C LYS A 5 -6.94 5.04 -51.79
N LYS A 6 -5.87 4.39 -52.24
CA LYS A 6 -5.57 2.98 -51.90
C LYS A 6 -4.98 2.83 -50.49
N LYS A 7 -4.18 3.80 -50.01
CA LYS A 7 -3.67 3.83 -48.61
C LYS A 7 -4.75 4.16 -47.57
N LYS A 8 -5.81 4.92 -47.92
CA LYS A 8 -6.93 5.23 -47.00
C LYS A 8 -7.91 4.05 -46.81
N LYS A 9 -8.14 3.22 -47.84
CA LYS A 9 -8.98 2.01 -47.74
C LYS A 9 -8.31 0.84 -46.98
N LYS A 10 -6.98 0.71 -47.02
CA LYS A 10 -6.26 -0.31 -46.24
C LYS A 10 -6.17 0.02 -44.73
N LYS A 11 -6.25 1.30 -44.35
CA LYS A 11 -6.20 1.71 -42.93
C LYS A 11 -7.55 1.56 -42.20
N MET A 12 -8.68 1.66 -42.90
CA MET A 12 -10.03 1.41 -42.33
C MET A 12 -10.40 -0.08 -42.21
N ALA A 13 -9.77 -0.97 -43.00
CA ALA A 13 -10.08 -2.40 -42.98
C ALA A 13 -9.35 -3.19 -41.86
N ALA A 14 -8.32 -2.59 -41.24
CA ALA A 14 -7.60 -3.20 -40.11
C ALA A 14 -8.23 -2.86 -38.74
N GLU A 15 -9.15 -1.90 -38.69
CA GLU A 15 -9.76 -1.41 -37.44
C GLU A 15 -11.14 -2.04 -37.14
N MET A 16 -11.62 -2.96 -37.98
CA MET A 16 -12.90 -3.67 -37.79
C MET A 16 -12.75 -5.19 -37.55
N ALA A 17 -11.55 -5.68 -37.23
CA ALA A 17 -11.31 -7.11 -36.96
C ALA A 17 -11.37 -7.51 -35.47
N LEU A 18 -11.69 -6.59 -34.57
CA LEU A 18 -12.02 -6.91 -33.18
C LEU A 18 -13.54 -6.93 -33.05
N VAL A 19 -14.17 -8.09 -33.23
CA VAL A 19 -15.48 -8.47 -32.65
C VAL A 19 -15.96 -9.83 -33.19
N LYS A 20 -16.24 -10.77 -32.26
CA LYS A 20 -17.20 -11.92 -32.23
C LYS A 20 -16.58 -13.29 -31.88
N PRO A 21 -17.36 -14.25 -31.34
CA PRO A 21 -18.46 -14.14 -30.38
C PRO A 21 -18.44 -15.23 -29.28
N ILE A 22 -19.32 -15.07 -28.28
CA ILE A 22 -19.69 -16.05 -27.26
C ILE A 22 -20.62 -17.14 -27.85
N SER A 23 -20.38 -18.42 -27.49
CA SER A 23 -21.32 -19.54 -27.24
C SER A 23 -20.56 -20.88 -27.45
N LYS A 24 -20.73 -22.03 -26.76
CA LYS A 24 -21.80 -22.64 -25.98
C LYS A 24 -21.21 -23.62 -24.93
N PHE A 25 -22.00 -23.90 -23.90
CA PHE A 25 -21.88 -25.02 -22.93
C PHE A 25 -21.75 -26.40 -23.59
N ARG A 26 -20.98 -27.32 -22.96
CA ARG A 26 -21.37 -28.72 -22.73
C ARG A 26 -20.54 -29.37 -21.59
N PHE A 27 -21.19 -30.25 -20.84
CA PHE A 27 -20.78 -30.89 -19.59
C PHE A 27 -20.35 -32.36 -19.82
N SER A 28 -19.61 -32.87 -18.83
CA SER A 28 -19.45 -34.27 -18.38
C SER A 28 -18.34 -35.16 -19.00
N GLY A 29 -17.63 -35.87 -18.10
CA GLY A 29 -16.86 -37.08 -18.41
C GLY A 29 -15.51 -37.24 -17.70
N TYR A 30 -15.49 -37.60 -16.41
CA TYR A 30 -14.43 -38.40 -15.77
C TYR A 30 -14.80 -39.90 -15.87
N PRO A 31 -13.95 -40.90 -15.50
CA PRO A 31 -12.55 -40.87 -15.05
C PRO A 31 -11.65 -41.95 -15.73
N ARG A 32 -10.33 -41.91 -15.48
CA ARG A 32 -9.52 -43.14 -15.47
C ARG A 32 -8.38 -43.09 -14.45
N MET A 33 -8.39 -44.10 -13.58
CA MET A 33 -7.36 -44.48 -12.60
C MET A 33 -6.15 -45.16 -13.26
N ALA A 34 -5.02 -45.06 -12.54
CA ALA A 34 -3.88 -45.99 -12.38
C ALA A 34 -2.54 -45.22 -12.56
N SER A 35 -1.44 -45.43 -11.83
CA SER A 35 -1.11 -46.11 -10.57
C SER A 35 0.42 -45.97 -10.38
N HIS A 36 0.88 -45.67 -9.16
CA HIS A 36 2.19 -45.95 -8.53
C HIS A 36 3.52 -45.80 -9.29
N VAL A 37 4.41 -44.95 -8.76
CA VAL A 37 5.79 -45.34 -8.39
C VAL A 37 6.19 -44.69 -7.06
N ASN A 38 6.66 -45.53 -6.14
CA ASN A 38 7.18 -45.21 -4.81
C ASN A 38 8.62 -44.68 -4.88
N ILE A 39 8.93 -43.63 -4.11
CA ILE A 39 10.29 -43.41 -3.59
C ILE A 39 10.18 -43.07 -2.10
N SER A 40 10.54 -44.04 -1.27
CA SER A 40 10.65 -43.95 0.18
C SER A 40 11.91 -43.16 0.57
N ARG A 41 11.80 -42.20 1.49
CA ARG A 41 12.92 -41.79 2.36
C ARG A 41 12.44 -41.23 3.70
N VAL A 42 12.60 -42.08 4.71
CA VAL A 42 12.99 -41.84 6.10
C VAL A 42 12.27 -40.73 6.88
N THR A 43 11.41 -41.22 7.76
CA THR A 43 10.82 -40.62 8.96
C THR A 43 11.84 -40.10 9.97
N MET A 44 11.63 -38.86 10.46
CA MET A 44 12.02 -38.44 11.80
C MET A 44 10.75 -37.95 12.51
N SER A 45 10.23 -38.81 13.39
CA SER A 45 9.09 -38.52 14.26
C SER A 45 9.54 -37.69 15.46
N ALA A 46 8.98 -36.49 15.60
CA ALA A 46 8.83 -35.84 16.90
C ALA A 46 7.41 -35.27 16.94
N ALA A 47 6.49 -36.09 17.46
CA ALA A 47 5.10 -35.72 17.66
C ALA A 47 4.99 -34.83 18.91
N THR A 48 4.68 -33.56 18.71
CA THR A 48 3.96 -32.76 19.70
C THR A 48 2.61 -32.39 19.11
N ASN A 49 1.59 -33.16 19.46
CA ASN A 49 0.18 -32.84 19.21
C ASN A 49 -0.17 -31.55 19.96
N LYS A 50 -0.07 -30.39 19.29
CA LYS A 50 -0.85 -29.22 19.67
C LYS A 50 -2.15 -29.25 18.87
N SER A 51 -3.25 -29.45 19.59
CA SER A 51 -4.60 -29.29 19.08
C SER A 51 -4.73 -27.90 18.44
N SER A 52 -4.76 -27.85 17.12
CA SER A 52 -5.14 -26.64 16.39
C SER A 52 -6.63 -26.42 16.63
N ASN A 53 -6.97 -25.55 17.58
CA ASN A 53 -8.32 -25.02 17.68
C ASN A 53 -8.65 -24.40 16.32
N LYS A 54 -9.59 -25.04 15.60
CA LYS A 54 -10.21 -24.49 14.39
C LYS A 54 -11.01 -23.25 14.81
N ALA A 55 -10.33 -22.12 14.93
CA ALA A 55 -10.98 -20.82 14.84
C ALA A 55 -11.73 -20.80 13.51
N SER A 56 -13.05 -20.61 13.60
CA SER A 56 -13.91 -20.34 12.46
C SER A 56 -13.23 -19.32 11.54
N LYS A 57 -12.79 -19.76 10.36
CA LYS A 57 -12.21 -18.89 9.31
C LYS A 57 -13.32 -17.98 8.82
N LYS A 58 -13.57 -16.87 9.52
CA LYS A 58 -14.37 -15.78 8.99
C LYS A 58 -13.56 -15.19 7.84
N ALA A 59 -13.97 -15.49 6.60
CA ALA A 59 -13.32 -14.95 5.43
C ALA A 59 -13.28 -13.41 5.54
N ILE A 60 -12.09 -12.82 5.44
CA ILE A 60 -11.92 -11.37 5.45
C ILE A 60 -12.78 -10.81 4.31
N LYS A 61 -13.84 -10.08 4.65
CA LYS A 61 -14.76 -9.47 3.68
C LYS A 61 -13.94 -8.50 2.83
N GLU A 62 -13.74 -8.81 1.56
CA GLU A 62 -13.00 -7.95 0.65
C GLU A 62 -13.82 -6.67 0.39
N THR A 63 -13.47 -5.59 1.08
CA THR A 63 -14.00 -4.25 0.81
C THR A 63 -13.02 -3.48 -0.08
N LEU A 64 -13.42 -2.32 -0.59
CA LEU A 64 -12.52 -1.41 -1.31
C LEU A 64 -11.30 -1.03 -0.45
N LEU A 65 -11.47 -1.01 0.88
CA LEU A 65 -10.50 -0.55 1.86
C LEU A 65 -9.62 -1.67 2.45
N ALA A 66 -9.79 -2.91 2.00
CA ALA A 66 -8.98 -4.05 2.46
C ALA A 66 -7.61 -4.07 1.75
N PRO A 67 -6.51 -4.45 2.45
CA PRO A 67 -5.19 -4.62 1.83
C PRO A 67 -5.24 -5.60 0.66
N ARG A 68 -4.55 -5.29 -0.43
CA ARG A 68 -4.50 -6.10 -1.67
C ARG A 68 -3.06 -6.45 -2.02
N PHE A 69 -2.90 -7.54 -2.77
CA PHE A 69 -1.63 -7.89 -3.38
C PHE A 69 -1.52 -7.25 -4.75
N TYR A 70 -0.33 -6.71 -5.07
CA TYR A 70 -0.12 -5.93 -6.28
C TYR A 70 0.86 -6.60 -7.24
N THR A 71 0.67 -6.36 -8.52
CA THR A 71 1.58 -6.75 -9.60
C THR A 71 1.64 -5.63 -10.64
N THR A 72 2.62 -5.67 -11.53
CA THR A 72 2.88 -4.60 -12.49
C THR A 72 3.34 -5.09 -13.85
N ASP A 73 3.53 -4.13 -14.74
CA ASP A 73 4.16 -4.33 -16.04
C ASP A 73 5.69 -4.37 -15.84
N PHE A 74 6.22 -5.57 -15.66
CA PHE A 74 7.65 -5.76 -15.37
C PHE A 74 8.54 -5.40 -16.55
N ASP A 75 8.05 -5.55 -17.78
CA ASP A 75 8.80 -5.18 -18.99
C ASP A 75 8.91 -3.64 -19.10
N GLU A 76 7.84 -2.93 -18.75
CA GLU A 76 7.86 -1.47 -18.63
C GLU A 76 8.79 -1.02 -17.47
N MET A 77 8.78 -1.69 -16.31
CA MET A 77 9.74 -1.44 -15.22
C MET A 77 11.19 -1.64 -15.68
N GLU A 78 11.50 -2.74 -16.36
CA GLU A 78 12.83 -2.99 -16.92
C GLU A 78 13.26 -1.87 -17.87
N THR A 79 12.35 -1.42 -18.74
CA THR A 79 12.62 -0.29 -19.66
C THR A 79 12.92 1.01 -18.91
N LEU A 80 12.14 1.32 -17.85
CA LEU A 80 12.31 2.54 -17.04
C LEU A 80 13.67 2.58 -16.31
N PHE A 81 14.20 1.42 -15.92
CA PHE A 81 15.46 1.30 -15.19
C PHE A 81 16.67 0.93 -16.04
N ASN A 82 16.48 0.73 -17.35
CA ASN A 82 17.59 0.41 -18.25
C ASN A 82 18.47 1.65 -18.47
N SER A 83 19.73 1.59 -18.05
CA SER A 83 20.70 2.70 -18.16
C SER A 83 21.09 3.07 -19.60
N GLU A 84 20.90 2.15 -20.55
CA GLU A 84 21.11 2.43 -21.98
C GLU A 84 19.95 3.26 -22.55
N ILE A 85 18.72 3.00 -22.09
CA ILE A 85 17.48 3.64 -22.59
C ILE A 85 17.18 4.94 -21.82
N ASN A 86 17.22 4.90 -20.49
CA ASN A 86 16.90 6.04 -19.63
C ASN A 86 18.17 6.75 -19.13
N LYS A 87 18.44 7.93 -19.71
CA LYS A 87 19.59 8.77 -19.35
C LYS A 87 19.39 9.64 -18.12
N ASN A 88 18.19 9.65 -17.53
CA ASN A 88 17.89 10.42 -16.32
C ASN A 88 18.22 9.64 -15.02
N LEU A 89 18.66 8.38 -15.13
CA LEU A 89 19.08 7.60 -13.97
C LEU A 89 20.37 8.19 -13.38
N LYS A 90 20.25 8.84 -12.23
CA LYS A 90 21.38 9.38 -11.46
C LYS A 90 22.06 8.23 -10.68
N GLN A 91 22.96 7.52 -11.35
CA GLN A 91 23.55 6.30 -10.80
C GLN A 91 24.27 6.50 -9.45
N SER A 92 24.96 7.63 -9.27
CA SER A 92 25.63 7.97 -8.00
C SER A 92 24.65 8.15 -6.84
N GLU A 93 23.46 8.68 -7.08
CA GLU A 93 22.39 8.82 -6.08
C GLU A 93 21.89 7.44 -5.65
N PHE A 94 21.67 6.52 -6.60
CA PHE A 94 21.29 5.14 -6.29
C PHE A 94 22.39 4.37 -5.57
N GLU A 95 23.66 4.59 -5.90
CA GLU A 95 24.78 3.98 -5.18
C GLU A 95 24.87 4.46 -3.73
N ALA A 96 24.67 5.75 -3.48
CA ALA A 96 24.61 6.30 -2.12
C ALA A 96 23.44 5.70 -1.32
N LEU A 97 22.25 5.63 -1.91
CA LEU A 97 21.09 4.97 -1.32
C LEU A 97 21.38 3.49 -1.04
N LEU A 98 22.01 2.78 -1.98
CA LEU A 98 22.37 1.38 -1.78
C LEU A 98 23.29 1.18 -0.57
N GLN A 99 24.26 2.07 -0.34
CA GLN A 99 25.08 2.01 0.87
C GLN A 99 24.25 2.21 2.13
N GLU A 100 23.33 3.17 2.13
CA GLU A 100 22.42 3.42 3.25
C GLU A 100 21.56 2.18 3.58
N PHE A 101 21.04 1.48 2.56
CA PHE A 101 20.30 0.22 2.75
C PHE A 101 21.18 -0.95 3.24
N LYS A 102 22.44 -1.00 2.81
CA LYS A 102 23.42 -2.04 3.21
C LYS A 102 23.83 -1.91 4.66
N THR A 103 23.89 -0.70 5.20
CA THR A 103 24.25 -0.46 6.61
C THR A 103 23.28 -1.13 7.58
N ASP A 104 21.99 -1.27 7.21
CA ASP A 104 20.97 -2.03 7.97
C ASP A 104 20.95 -1.70 9.47
N TYR A 105 20.76 -0.41 9.80
CA TYR A 105 20.72 0.07 11.19
C TYR A 105 19.73 -0.68 12.09
N ASN A 106 18.74 -1.35 11.50
CA ASN A 106 17.67 -2.07 12.20
C ASN A 106 17.89 -3.59 12.30
N GLN A 107 19.07 -4.10 11.94
CA GLN A 107 19.36 -5.54 11.92
C GLN A 107 19.03 -6.24 13.25
N THR A 108 19.35 -5.61 14.39
CA THR A 108 19.14 -6.14 15.75
C THR A 108 17.96 -5.52 16.49
N HIS A 109 17.24 -4.60 15.87
CA HIS A 109 16.17 -3.83 16.52
C HIS A 109 14.93 -4.68 16.84
N PHE A 110 14.57 -5.60 15.95
CA PHE A 110 13.31 -6.35 16.02
C PHE A 110 13.38 -7.60 16.92
N VAL A 111 14.00 -7.44 18.09
CA VAL A 111 14.10 -8.47 19.14
C VAL A 111 13.01 -8.24 20.18
N ARG A 112 12.19 -9.27 20.41
CA ARG A 112 11.02 -9.20 21.29
C ARG A 112 11.39 -9.54 22.73
N SER A 113 10.79 -8.83 23.68
CA SER A 113 10.88 -9.13 25.12
C SER A 113 9.69 -9.96 25.61
N LYS A 114 9.74 -10.42 26.87
CA LYS A 114 8.63 -11.14 27.52
C LYS A 114 7.38 -10.28 27.70
N GLU A 115 7.54 -8.95 27.74
CA GLU A 115 6.45 -7.97 27.88
C GLU A 115 5.35 -8.14 26.82
N PHE A 116 5.70 -8.62 25.63
CA PHE A 116 4.75 -8.83 24.53
C PHE A 116 3.66 -9.82 24.91
N LYS A 117 4.04 -10.98 25.45
CA LYS A 117 3.09 -12.03 25.81
C LYS A 117 2.23 -11.59 26.99
N GLU A 118 2.85 -10.99 28.01
CA GLU A 118 2.15 -10.46 29.18
C GLU A 118 1.12 -9.37 28.82
N ALA A 119 1.45 -8.47 27.89
CA ALA A 119 0.52 -7.46 27.40
C ALA A 119 -0.63 -8.07 26.60
N ALA A 120 -0.35 -9.03 25.72
CA ALA A 120 -1.39 -9.73 24.96
C ALA A 120 -2.37 -10.52 25.84
N ASP A 121 -1.90 -11.06 26.97
CA ASP A 121 -2.74 -11.79 27.92
C ASP A 121 -3.65 -10.86 28.73
N LYS A 122 -3.28 -9.58 28.91
CA LYS A 122 -4.11 -8.54 29.54
C LYS A 122 -5.15 -7.93 28.61
N LEU A 123 -5.01 -8.09 27.30
CA LEU A 123 -5.94 -7.55 26.32
C LEU A 123 -7.16 -8.48 26.16
N GLU A 124 -8.31 -8.01 26.62
CA GLU A 124 -9.58 -8.74 26.60
C GLU A 124 -10.68 -8.00 25.83
N GLY A 125 -11.80 -8.68 25.58
CA GLY A 125 -13.02 -8.05 25.05
C GLY A 125 -12.86 -7.37 23.67
N PRO A 126 -13.61 -6.29 23.41
CA PRO A 126 -13.61 -5.60 22.11
C PRO A 126 -12.23 -5.07 21.69
N ILE A 127 -11.43 -4.55 22.63
CA ILE A 127 -10.11 -3.98 22.31
C ILE A 127 -9.14 -5.05 21.83
N ARG A 128 -9.21 -6.27 22.38
CA ARG A 128 -8.44 -7.42 21.88
C ARG A 128 -8.73 -7.70 20.40
N GLN A 129 -10.01 -7.72 20.02
CA GLN A 129 -10.40 -7.99 18.64
C GLN A 129 -9.91 -6.90 17.69
N ILE A 130 -10.05 -5.64 18.08
CA ILE A 130 -9.58 -4.49 17.31
C ILE A 130 -8.06 -4.56 17.12
N PHE A 131 -7.32 -4.90 18.17
CA PHE A 131 -5.86 -4.99 18.11
C PHE A 131 -5.38 -6.16 17.23
N VAL A 132 -6.05 -7.31 17.29
CA VAL A 132 -5.80 -8.43 16.38
C VAL A 132 -6.08 -8.04 14.93
N GLU A 133 -7.20 -7.35 14.65
CA GLU A 133 -7.50 -6.86 13.29
C GLU A 133 -6.41 -5.90 12.79
N PHE A 134 -5.93 -5.00 13.65
CA PHE A 134 -4.80 -4.11 13.33
C PHE A 134 -3.56 -4.92 12.92
N LEU A 135 -3.14 -5.88 13.73
CA LEU A 135 -1.97 -6.71 13.43
C LEU A 135 -2.13 -7.53 12.13
N GLU A 136 -3.30 -8.14 11.91
CA GLU A 136 -3.56 -8.93 10.68
C GLU A 136 -3.49 -8.06 9.42
N ARG A 137 -4.08 -6.86 9.48
CA ARG A 137 -4.13 -5.94 8.34
C ARG A 137 -2.78 -5.34 8.04
N SER A 138 -2.07 -4.87 9.07
CA SER A 138 -0.70 -4.37 8.90
C SER A 138 0.20 -5.46 8.35
N CYS A 139 0.15 -6.69 8.91
CA CYS A 139 0.99 -7.80 8.43
C CYS A 139 0.73 -8.12 6.95
N THR A 140 -0.54 -8.07 6.53
CA THR A 140 -0.92 -8.30 5.13
C THR A 140 -0.44 -7.17 4.21
N ALA A 141 -0.41 -5.92 4.69
CA ALA A 141 0.09 -4.78 3.93
C ALA A 141 1.60 -4.88 3.69
N GLU A 142 2.41 -5.05 4.74
CA GLU A 142 3.88 -5.17 4.60
C GLU A 142 4.26 -6.39 3.75
N PHE A 143 3.55 -7.51 3.93
CA PHE A 143 3.78 -8.70 3.13
C PHE A 143 3.43 -8.50 1.64
N SER A 144 2.49 -7.60 1.33
CA SER A 144 2.17 -7.22 -0.05
C SER A 144 3.34 -6.46 -0.71
N GLY A 145 3.90 -5.47 0.00
CA GLY A 145 5.08 -4.72 -0.43
C GLY A 145 6.27 -5.65 -0.69
N PHE A 146 6.57 -6.51 0.27
CA PHE A 146 7.60 -7.56 0.15
C PHE A 146 7.54 -8.34 -1.17
N LEU A 147 6.35 -8.84 -1.55
CA LEU A 147 6.19 -9.67 -2.74
C LEU A 147 6.51 -8.90 -4.02
N LEU A 148 6.05 -7.64 -4.11
CA LEU A 148 6.32 -6.77 -5.25
C LEU A 148 7.81 -6.45 -5.36
N TYR A 149 8.43 -6.02 -4.26
CA TYR A 149 9.84 -5.60 -4.25
C TYR A 149 10.77 -6.78 -4.51
N LYS A 150 10.46 -7.97 -3.97
CA LYS A 150 11.22 -9.19 -4.23
C LYS A 150 11.22 -9.55 -5.72
N GLU A 151 10.09 -9.42 -6.40
CA GLU A 151 10.00 -9.71 -7.83
C GLU A 151 10.73 -8.64 -8.67
N LEU A 152 10.62 -7.36 -8.32
CA LEU A 152 11.41 -6.28 -8.95
C LEU A 152 12.91 -6.48 -8.78
N GLY A 153 13.37 -6.79 -7.57
CA GLY A 153 14.76 -7.08 -7.27
C GLY A 153 15.30 -8.30 -8.02
N ARG A 154 14.44 -9.27 -8.37
CA ARG A 154 14.81 -10.42 -9.20
C ARG A 154 14.91 -10.05 -10.69
N ARG A 155 13.91 -9.32 -11.21
CA ARG A 155 13.78 -8.96 -12.62
C ARG A 155 14.88 -8.00 -13.07
N LEU A 156 15.15 -6.98 -12.26
CA LEU A 156 16.04 -5.89 -12.63
C LEU A 156 17.54 -6.24 -12.55
N LYS A 157 17.93 -7.43 -12.04
CA LYS A 157 19.34 -7.78 -11.80
C LYS A 157 20.25 -7.60 -13.01
N LYS A 158 19.74 -7.90 -14.22
CA LYS A 158 20.52 -7.77 -15.46
C LYS A 158 20.46 -6.36 -16.05
N THR A 159 19.40 -5.63 -15.76
CA THR A 159 19.08 -4.33 -16.37
C THR A 159 19.68 -3.17 -15.58
N ASN A 160 19.57 -3.23 -14.25
CA ASN A 160 20.17 -2.28 -13.33
C ASN A 160 20.48 -3.00 -11.99
N PRO A 161 21.69 -3.56 -11.84
CA PRO A 161 22.07 -4.33 -10.66
C PRO A 161 21.94 -3.56 -9.34
N VAL A 162 22.24 -2.25 -9.35
CA VAL A 162 22.16 -1.40 -8.14
C VAL A 162 20.72 -1.22 -7.69
N VAL A 163 19.83 -0.80 -8.60
CA VAL A 163 18.39 -0.67 -8.29
C VAL A 163 17.79 -2.02 -7.88
N ALA A 164 18.20 -3.12 -8.53
CA ALA A 164 17.76 -4.46 -8.18
C ALA A 164 18.20 -4.89 -6.76
N GLU A 165 19.41 -4.51 -6.36
CA GLU A 165 19.92 -4.76 -5.01
C GLU A 165 19.16 -3.93 -3.97
N ILE A 166 18.86 -2.66 -4.24
CA ILE A 166 18.03 -1.82 -3.36
C ILE A 166 16.64 -2.45 -3.16
N PHE A 167 15.94 -2.85 -4.24
CA PHE A 167 14.66 -3.54 -4.12
C PHE A 167 14.75 -4.85 -3.32
N SER A 168 15.88 -5.57 -3.43
CA SER A 168 16.11 -6.78 -2.66
C SER A 168 16.26 -6.48 -1.16
N LEU A 169 16.97 -5.40 -0.80
CA LEU A 169 17.14 -4.94 0.59
C LEU A 169 15.84 -4.35 1.15
N MET A 170 15.09 -3.59 0.37
CA MET A 170 13.75 -3.12 0.73
C MET A 170 12.81 -4.32 0.99
N SER A 171 12.88 -5.36 0.16
CA SER A 171 12.12 -6.61 0.41
C SER A 171 12.55 -7.32 1.70
N ARG A 172 13.81 -7.22 2.12
CA ARG A 172 14.27 -7.75 3.42
C ARG A 172 13.58 -7.00 4.56
N ASP A 173 13.53 -5.68 4.49
CA ASP A 173 12.92 -4.84 5.52
C ASP A 173 11.42 -5.15 5.65
N GLU A 174 10.69 -5.19 4.54
CA GLU A 174 9.27 -5.55 4.51
C GLU A 174 8.97 -6.96 5.02
N ALA A 175 9.84 -7.93 4.69
CA ALA A 175 9.72 -9.29 5.23
C ALA A 175 9.94 -9.31 6.75
N ARG A 176 10.85 -8.47 7.27
CA ARG A 176 11.13 -8.32 8.69
C ARG A 176 9.92 -7.71 9.41
N HIS A 177 9.35 -6.66 8.85
CA HIS A 177 8.15 -5.98 9.30
C HIS A 177 6.94 -6.91 9.37
N ALA A 178 6.60 -7.57 8.25
CA ALA A 178 5.53 -8.57 8.18
C ALA A 178 5.76 -9.72 9.17
N GLY A 179 7.00 -10.21 9.28
CA GLY A 179 7.38 -11.26 10.21
C GLY A 179 7.25 -10.84 11.68
N PHE A 180 7.57 -9.59 12.01
CA PHE A 180 7.43 -9.04 13.36
C PHE A 180 5.96 -8.93 13.76
N LEU A 181 5.10 -8.44 12.86
CA LEU A 181 3.65 -8.39 13.07
C LEU A 181 3.02 -9.77 13.22
N ASN A 182 3.42 -10.74 12.36
CA ASN A 182 2.91 -12.11 12.44
C ASN A 182 3.34 -12.82 13.74
N LYS A 183 4.56 -12.54 14.21
CA LYS A 183 5.02 -12.96 15.54
C LYS A 183 4.17 -12.34 16.66
N GLY A 184 3.71 -11.10 16.50
CA GLY A 184 2.78 -10.46 17.42
C GLY A 184 1.43 -11.19 17.49
N LEU A 185 0.86 -11.57 16.34
CA LEU A 185 -0.37 -12.39 16.29
C LEU A 185 -0.24 -13.70 17.08
N SER A 186 0.97 -14.29 17.12
CA SER A 186 1.21 -15.53 17.86
C SER A 186 0.99 -15.38 19.36
N ASP A 187 1.15 -14.18 19.93
CA ASP A 187 0.83 -13.94 21.35
C ASP A 187 -0.66 -14.10 21.63
N PHE A 188 -1.49 -13.81 20.63
CA PHE A 188 -2.93 -13.97 20.65
C PHE A 188 -3.38 -15.38 20.23
N ASN A 189 -2.43 -16.32 20.07
CA ASN A 189 -2.63 -17.67 19.55
C ASN A 189 -3.14 -17.71 18.09
N LEU A 190 -2.76 -16.70 17.29
CA LEU A 190 -3.09 -16.59 15.88
C LEU A 190 -1.82 -16.57 15.03
N ALA A 191 -1.91 -16.97 13.78
CA ALA A 191 -0.81 -16.85 12.83
C ALA A 191 -1.37 -16.76 11.41
N LEU A 192 -0.80 -15.85 10.63
CA LEU A 192 -1.05 -15.80 9.20
C LEU A 192 -0.11 -16.75 8.47
N ASP A 193 -0.68 -17.61 7.64
CA ASP A 193 0.08 -18.43 6.69
C ASP A 193 0.38 -17.57 5.46
N LEU A 194 1.50 -16.85 5.53
CA LEU A 194 1.95 -15.95 4.47
C LEU A 194 2.17 -16.68 3.14
N GLY A 195 2.65 -17.94 3.18
CA GLY A 195 2.85 -18.75 1.98
C GLY A 195 1.53 -19.16 1.31
N PHE A 196 0.51 -19.47 2.11
CA PHE A 196 -0.84 -19.66 1.61
C PHE A 196 -1.43 -18.37 1.03
N LEU A 197 -1.25 -17.23 1.71
CA LEU A 197 -1.75 -15.94 1.22
C LEU A 197 -1.23 -15.61 -0.17
N THR A 198 0.06 -15.85 -0.45
CA THR A 198 0.66 -15.65 -1.79
C THR A 198 -0.07 -16.43 -2.88
N LYS A 199 -0.54 -17.65 -2.58
CA LYS A 199 -1.21 -18.52 -3.57
C LYS A 199 -2.72 -18.25 -3.66
N ALA A 200 -3.34 -17.85 -2.56
CA ALA A 200 -4.79 -17.74 -2.46
C ALA A 200 -5.32 -16.35 -2.83
N ARG A 201 -4.53 -15.28 -2.66
CA ARG A 201 -4.97 -13.91 -2.93
C ARG A 201 -4.89 -13.57 -4.41
N LYS A 202 -5.86 -12.77 -4.87
CA LYS A 202 -5.84 -12.19 -6.22
C LYS A 202 -4.88 -11.02 -6.27
N TYR A 203 -4.04 -11.01 -7.29
CA TYR A 203 -3.15 -9.88 -7.58
C TYR A 203 -3.93 -8.81 -8.35
N THR A 204 -3.79 -7.57 -7.90
CA THR A 204 -4.33 -6.37 -8.55
C THR A 204 -3.23 -5.74 -9.38
N PHE A 205 -3.47 -5.56 -10.66
CA PHE A 205 -2.50 -4.96 -11.57
C PHE A 205 -2.50 -3.42 -11.45
N PHE A 206 -1.31 -2.84 -11.32
CA PHE A 206 -1.06 -1.40 -11.46
C PHE A 206 0.03 -1.14 -12.48
N LYS A 207 -0.18 -0.13 -13.33
CA LYS A 207 0.87 0.36 -14.22
C LYS A 207 2.05 0.93 -13.42
N PRO A 208 3.30 0.80 -13.88
CA PRO A 208 4.50 1.28 -13.17
C PRO A 208 4.39 2.72 -12.68
N LYS A 209 3.89 3.63 -13.52
CA LYS A 209 3.61 5.02 -13.15
C LYS A 209 2.81 5.12 -11.85
N PHE A 210 1.74 4.34 -11.71
CA PHE A 210 0.86 4.37 -10.55
C PHE A 210 1.49 3.73 -9.32
N ILE A 211 2.35 2.73 -9.50
CA ILE A 211 3.13 2.16 -8.40
C ILE A 211 4.04 3.23 -7.80
N PHE A 212 4.72 4.04 -8.61
CA PHE A 212 5.60 5.06 -8.06
C PHE A 212 4.87 6.10 -7.21
N TYR A 213 3.73 6.65 -7.66
CA TYR A 213 2.95 7.57 -6.83
C TYR A 213 2.37 6.88 -5.60
N ALA A 214 1.72 5.72 -5.78
CA ALA A 214 1.00 5.05 -4.71
C ALA A 214 1.95 4.54 -3.63
N THR A 215 3.07 3.92 -4.02
CA THR A 215 4.07 3.45 -3.08
C THR A 215 4.75 4.61 -2.38
N TYR A 216 5.23 5.64 -3.09
CA TYR A 216 5.83 6.81 -2.43
C TYR A 216 4.91 7.42 -1.36
N LEU A 217 3.62 7.58 -1.67
CA LEU A 217 2.63 8.06 -0.71
C LEU A 217 2.38 7.07 0.43
N SER A 218 2.37 5.76 0.15
CA SER A 218 2.21 4.71 1.17
C SER A 218 3.36 4.75 2.19
N GLU A 219 4.60 4.86 1.73
CA GLU A 219 5.79 4.99 2.59
C GLU A 219 5.69 6.25 3.46
N LYS A 220 5.40 7.40 2.85
CA LYS A 220 5.37 8.68 3.59
C LYS A 220 4.18 8.76 4.55
N ILE A 221 3.01 8.23 4.18
CA ILE A 221 1.87 8.21 5.11
C ILE A 221 2.06 7.19 6.23
N GLY A 222 2.67 6.03 5.94
CA GLY A 222 3.05 5.03 6.94
C GLY A 222 3.99 5.62 7.99
N TYR A 223 5.06 6.28 7.55
CA TYR A 223 5.98 7.02 8.41
C TYR A 223 5.25 7.96 9.37
N TRP A 224 4.42 8.87 8.85
CA TRP A 224 3.74 9.89 9.67
C TRP A 224 2.75 9.28 10.65
N ARG A 225 2.05 8.19 10.29
CA ARG A 225 1.16 7.47 11.20
C ARG A 225 1.93 6.87 12.35
N TYR A 226 2.97 6.08 12.04
CA TYR A 226 3.73 5.33 13.03
C TYR A 226 4.51 6.27 13.97
N ILE A 227 5.14 7.33 13.46
CA ILE A 227 5.86 8.27 14.32
C ILE A 227 4.91 9.08 15.23
N THR A 228 3.73 9.43 14.74
CA THR A 228 2.71 10.15 15.52
C THR A 228 2.20 9.28 16.66
N ILE A 229 1.85 8.02 16.38
CA ILE A 229 1.44 7.05 17.40
C ILE A 229 2.56 6.82 18.42
N TYR A 230 3.80 6.62 17.97
CA TYR A 230 4.94 6.43 18.86
C TYR A 230 5.14 7.63 19.81
N ARG A 231 5.17 8.85 19.27
CA ARG A 231 5.35 10.07 20.07
C ARG A 231 4.24 10.26 21.09
N HIS A 232 2.99 10.01 20.68
CA HIS A 232 1.83 10.06 21.57
C HIS A 232 1.95 9.06 22.72
N LEU A 233 2.24 7.79 22.43
CA LEU A 233 2.33 6.74 23.45
C LEU A 233 3.58 6.88 24.33
N LYS A 234 4.66 7.48 23.82
CA LYS A 234 5.84 7.84 24.62
C LYS A 234 5.51 8.94 25.64
N ALA A 235 4.68 9.92 25.24
CA ALA A 235 4.23 10.99 26.12
C ALA A 235 3.12 10.55 27.09
N ASN A 236 2.32 9.55 26.71
CA ASN A 236 1.20 9.02 27.50
C ASN A 236 1.29 7.48 27.65
N PRO A 237 2.23 6.95 28.46
CA PRO A 237 2.49 5.51 28.57
C PRO A 237 1.30 4.67 29.06
N GLU A 238 0.33 5.29 29.74
CA GLU A 238 -0.90 4.64 30.23
C GLU A 238 -1.78 4.10 29.10
N TYR A 239 -1.70 4.69 27.91
CA TYR A 239 -2.42 4.23 26.72
C TYR A 239 -1.66 3.15 25.94
N GLN A 240 -0.48 2.73 26.41
CA GLN A 240 0.33 1.75 25.71
C GLN A 240 -0.15 0.31 25.96
N LEU A 241 -1.12 -0.11 25.16
CA LEU A 241 -1.78 -1.42 25.25
C LEU A 241 -0.87 -2.62 24.89
N TYR A 242 0.12 -2.42 24.03
CA TYR A 242 0.98 -3.51 23.55
C TYR A 242 2.37 -2.97 23.15
N PRO A 243 3.47 -3.70 23.39
CA PRO A 243 4.82 -3.16 23.21
C PRO A 243 5.23 -2.85 21.76
N ILE A 244 4.47 -3.27 20.75
CA ILE A 244 4.84 -3.09 19.33
C ILE A 244 5.15 -1.63 18.98
N PHE A 245 4.42 -0.68 19.57
CA PHE A 245 4.58 0.74 19.29
C PHE A 245 5.95 1.28 19.70
N LYS A 246 6.63 0.68 20.69
CA LYS A 246 8.01 1.04 21.07
C LYS A 246 9.01 0.86 19.92
N TYR A 247 8.67 0.02 18.93
CA TYR A 247 9.55 -0.31 17.81
C TYR A 247 9.34 0.60 16.61
N PHE A 248 8.28 1.41 16.61
CA PHE A 248 7.88 2.24 15.47
C PHE A 248 8.89 3.34 15.15
N GLU A 249 9.61 3.90 16.13
CA GLU A 249 10.61 4.95 15.86
C GLU A 249 11.67 4.54 14.82
N ASN A 250 12.25 3.35 15.01
CA ASN A 250 13.25 2.80 14.11
C ASN A 250 12.64 2.18 12.85
N TRP A 251 11.45 1.56 12.97
CA TRP A 251 10.68 1.10 11.82
C TRP A 251 10.44 2.25 10.83
N CYS A 252 9.98 3.40 11.33
CA CYS A 252 9.78 4.60 10.51
C CYS A 252 11.03 5.02 9.74
N GLN A 253 12.24 4.73 10.24
CA GLN A 253 13.45 5.04 9.49
C GLN A 253 13.61 4.14 8.26
N ASP A 254 13.13 2.89 8.30
CA ASP A 254 13.04 2.03 7.10
C ASP A 254 12.08 2.69 6.09
N GLU A 255 10.85 3.01 6.50
CA GLU A 255 9.85 3.68 5.64
C GLU A 255 10.37 5.00 5.04
N ASN A 256 11.13 5.77 5.82
CA ASN A 256 11.69 7.01 5.32
C ASN A 256 12.72 6.75 4.20
N ARG A 257 13.64 5.79 4.41
CA ARG A 257 14.62 5.35 3.40
C ARG A 257 13.94 4.78 2.15
N HIS A 258 12.87 4.01 2.33
CA HIS A 258 12.07 3.47 1.22
C HIS A 258 11.46 4.63 0.42
N GLY A 259 10.84 5.60 1.10
CA GLY A 259 10.31 6.81 0.48
C GLY A 259 11.37 7.66 -0.23
N ASP A 260 12.59 7.75 0.30
CA ASP A 260 13.70 8.49 -0.31
C ASP A 260 14.20 7.78 -1.57
N PHE A 261 14.25 6.45 -1.56
CA PHE A 261 14.49 5.66 -2.77
C PHE A 261 13.41 5.90 -3.83
N PHE A 262 12.12 5.83 -3.48
CA PHE A 262 11.04 6.12 -4.42
C PHE A 262 11.05 7.57 -4.93
N SER A 263 11.50 8.52 -4.12
CA SER A 263 11.74 9.90 -4.56
C SER A 263 12.79 9.94 -5.68
N ALA A 264 13.94 9.29 -5.49
CA ALA A 264 14.98 9.18 -6.52
C ALA A 264 14.47 8.47 -7.79
N LEU A 265 13.67 7.40 -7.64
CA LEU A 265 13.03 6.74 -8.79
C LEU A 265 12.12 7.69 -9.56
N MET A 266 11.31 8.50 -8.88
CA MET A 266 10.43 9.48 -9.54
C MET A 266 11.22 10.59 -10.23
N LYS A 267 12.30 11.10 -9.61
CA LYS A 267 13.19 12.10 -10.21
C LYS A 267 13.88 11.58 -11.48
N ALA A 268 14.25 10.30 -11.50
CA ALA A 268 14.78 9.64 -12.68
C ALA A 268 13.75 9.41 -13.79
N GLN A 269 12.48 9.78 -13.57
CA GLN A 269 11.38 9.66 -14.53
C GLN A 269 10.65 11.01 -14.65
N PRO A 270 11.26 12.02 -15.31
CA PRO A 270 10.72 13.38 -15.37
C PRO A 270 9.27 13.48 -15.89
N GLN A 271 8.83 12.54 -16.72
CA GLN A 271 7.45 12.42 -17.19
C GLN A 271 6.42 12.17 -16.08
N PHE A 272 6.86 11.85 -14.87
CA PHE A 272 6.02 11.71 -13.68
C PHE A 272 6.02 12.95 -12.80
N LEU A 273 6.84 13.96 -13.08
CA LEU A 273 6.95 15.17 -12.25
C LEU A 273 6.78 16.47 -13.02
N ASN A 274 7.06 16.52 -14.33
CA ASN A 274 7.26 17.80 -15.01
C ASN A 274 6.08 18.30 -15.85
N ASP A 275 5.07 17.48 -16.14
CA ASP A 275 3.96 17.86 -17.03
C ASP A 275 2.65 18.18 -16.29
N TRP A 276 1.71 18.83 -16.98
CA TRP A 276 0.38 19.14 -16.42
C TRP A 276 -0.37 17.86 -16.02
N LYS A 277 -0.10 16.72 -16.67
CA LYS A 277 -0.68 15.43 -16.30
C LYS A 277 -0.11 14.97 -14.96
N ALA A 278 1.17 15.16 -14.69
CA ALA A 278 1.82 14.84 -13.42
C ALA A 278 1.20 15.63 -12.28
N LYS A 279 0.83 16.91 -12.48
CA LYS A 279 0.05 17.68 -11.51
C LYS A 279 -1.29 17.02 -11.18
N LEU A 280 -2.03 16.59 -12.21
CA LEU A 280 -3.31 15.89 -12.01
C LEU A 280 -3.13 14.55 -11.29
N TRP A 281 -2.16 13.74 -11.73
CA TRP A 281 -1.90 12.44 -11.12
C TRP A 281 -1.44 12.56 -9.67
N SER A 282 -0.52 13.48 -9.37
CA SER A 282 -0.04 13.72 -8.00
C SER A 282 -1.20 14.05 -7.06
N ARG A 283 -2.04 15.01 -7.45
CA ARG A 283 -3.26 15.37 -6.68
C ARG A 283 -4.24 14.23 -6.55
N PHE A 284 -4.43 13.46 -7.63
CA PHE A 284 -5.34 12.31 -7.64
C PHE A 284 -4.90 11.25 -6.63
N PHE A 285 -3.60 10.93 -6.60
CA PHE A 285 -3.06 9.95 -5.67
C PHE A 285 -3.05 10.48 -4.24
N CYS A 286 -2.69 11.76 -4.00
CA CYS A 286 -2.84 12.39 -2.69
C CYS A 286 -4.28 12.25 -2.19
N LEU A 287 -5.28 12.64 -2.99
CA LEU A 287 -6.68 12.59 -2.60
C LEU A 287 -7.11 11.15 -2.30
N SER A 288 -6.75 10.22 -3.19
CA SER A 288 -7.11 8.82 -3.06
C SER A 288 -6.57 8.22 -1.77
N VAL A 289 -5.31 8.48 -1.43
CA VAL A 289 -4.68 7.99 -0.20
C VAL A 289 -5.30 8.63 1.04
N TYR A 290 -5.46 9.96 1.06
CA TYR A 290 -5.99 10.68 2.22
C TYR A 290 -7.45 10.30 2.52
N VAL A 291 -8.31 10.24 1.48
CA VAL A 291 -9.70 9.82 1.65
C VAL A 291 -9.78 8.37 2.09
N THR A 292 -8.99 7.48 1.49
CA THR A 292 -8.96 6.06 1.86
C THR A 292 -8.59 5.90 3.33
N MET A 293 -7.56 6.61 3.79
CA MET A 293 -7.14 6.59 5.20
C MET A 293 -8.25 7.13 6.11
N TYR A 294 -8.73 8.35 5.86
CA TYR A 294 -9.72 9.02 6.71
C TYR A 294 -11.01 8.20 6.84
N LEU A 295 -11.51 7.64 5.74
CA LEU A 295 -12.71 6.79 5.76
C LEU A 295 -12.48 5.44 6.45
N ASN A 296 -11.28 4.86 6.35
CA ASN A 296 -10.94 3.58 6.97
C ASN A 296 -10.83 3.71 8.48
N ASP A 297 -10.24 4.81 8.93
CA ASP A 297 -9.91 5.06 10.32
C ASP A 297 -11.11 5.57 11.09
N CYS A 298 -11.96 6.41 10.48
CA CYS A 298 -13.27 6.75 11.04
C CYS A 298 -14.22 5.55 11.18
N GLN A 299 -14.02 4.45 10.44
CA GLN A 299 -14.75 3.19 10.68
C GLN A 299 -14.17 2.39 11.85
N ARG A 300 -13.01 2.79 12.38
CA ARG A 300 -12.22 2.08 13.39
C ARG A 300 -11.79 2.99 14.53
N THR A 301 -12.62 4.00 14.82
CA THR A 301 -12.37 4.99 15.86
C THR A 301 -12.01 4.37 17.20
N ALA A 302 -12.63 3.25 17.56
CA ALA A 302 -12.35 2.53 18.81
C ALA A 302 -10.87 2.08 18.97
N PHE A 303 -10.12 1.86 17.89
CA PHE A 303 -8.68 1.61 17.98
C PHE A 303 -7.94 2.84 18.52
N TYR A 304 -8.18 3.99 17.89
CA TYR A 304 -7.52 5.25 18.22
C TYR A 304 -7.92 5.75 19.60
N GLU A 305 -9.21 5.70 19.93
CA GLU A 305 -9.71 6.04 21.26
C GLU A 305 -9.11 5.12 22.33
N GLY A 306 -8.95 3.82 22.02
CA GLY A 306 -8.32 2.85 22.93
C GLY A 306 -6.86 3.16 23.25
N ILE A 307 -6.17 3.91 22.39
CA ILE A 307 -4.80 4.41 22.63
C ILE A 307 -4.77 5.91 22.96
N GLY A 308 -5.91 6.50 23.36
CA GLY A 308 -5.98 7.88 23.84
C GLY A 308 -5.89 8.95 22.74
N LEU A 309 -6.19 8.61 21.48
CA LEU A 309 -6.19 9.52 20.34
C LEU A 309 -7.60 9.85 19.86
N ASN A 310 -7.81 11.11 19.46
CA ASN A 310 -8.94 11.46 18.62
C ASN A 310 -8.64 11.08 17.16
N THR A 311 -9.45 10.21 16.56
CA THR A 311 -9.21 9.70 15.20
C THR A 311 -9.11 10.80 14.15
N LYS A 312 -10.01 11.79 14.18
CA LYS A 312 -10.07 12.82 13.12
C LYS A 312 -8.91 13.82 13.24
N GLU A 313 -8.53 14.17 14.46
CA GLU A 313 -7.37 15.03 14.71
C GLU A 313 -6.08 14.32 14.32
N PHE A 314 -5.93 13.05 14.69
CA PHE A 314 -4.83 12.20 14.27
C PHE A 314 -4.73 12.12 12.74
N ASP A 315 -5.82 11.78 12.06
CA ASP A 315 -5.83 11.63 10.61
C ASP A 315 -5.50 12.94 9.89
N MET A 316 -6.07 14.07 10.35
CA MET A 316 -5.77 15.37 9.75
C MET A 316 -4.30 15.76 9.96
N HIS A 317 -3.73 15.51 11.14
CA HIS A 317 -2.30 15.74 11.37
C HIS A 317 -1.45 14.92 10.39
N VAL A 318 -1.72 13.62 10.26
CA VAL A 318 -1.01 12.73 9.33
C VAL A 318 -1.16 13.19 7.88
N ILE A 319 -2.37 13.59 7.46
CA ILE A 319 -2.63 14.09 6.10
C ILE A 319 -1.81 15.35 5.83
N ILE A 320 -1.81 16.31 6.75
CA ILE A 320 -1.09 17.59 6.60
C ILE A 320 0.41 17.34 6.47
N GLU A 321 1.00 16.56 7.37
CA GLU A 321 2.44 16.29 7.36
C GLU A 321 2.87 15.45 6.15
N THR A 322 2.05 14.48 5.74
CA THR A 322 2.26 13.73 4.48
C THR A 322 2.20 14.67 3.28
N ASN A 323 1.22 15.57 3.22
CA ASN A 323 1.06 16.51 2.12
C ASN A 323 2.25 17.48 2.02
N ARG A 324 2.71 18.03 3.15
CA ARG A 324 3.92 18.86 3.23
C ARG A 324 5.17 18.11 2.73
N THR A 325 5.31 16.84 3.10
CA THR A 325 6.42 15.99 2.64
C THR A 325 6.35 15.73 1.14
N THR A 326 5.16 15.41 0.63
CA THR A 326 4.96 15.10 -0.80
C THR A 326 5.13 16.33 -1.70
N ALA A 327 4.81 17.53 -1.19
CA ALA A 327 5.01 18.80 -1.90
C ALA A 327 6.48 19.04 -2.30
N ARG A 328 7.43 18.42 -1.59
CA ARG A 328 8.86 18.50 -1.94
C ARG A 328 9.23 17.78 -3.23
N ILE A 329 8.34 16.96 -3.80
CA ILE A 329 8.60 16.18 -5.01
C ILE A 329 7.50 16.38 -6.03
N PHE A 330 6.24 16.28 -5.60
CA PHE A 330 5.10 16.41 -6.50
C PHE A 330 4.98 17.84 -7.02
N PRO A 331 4.69 18.03 -8.32
CA PRO A 331 4.56 19.36 -8.92
C PRO A 331 3.32 20.13 -8.44
N ALA A 332 2.36 19.45 -7.84
CA ALA A 332 1.21 20.06 -7.20
C ALA A 332 0.62 19.10 -6.17
N VAL A 333 0.13 19.66 -5.06
CA VAL A 333 -0.55 18.93 -3.99
C VAL A 333 -1.92 19.55 -3.69
N LEU A 334 -2.70 18.88 -2.85
CA LEU A 334 -3.99 19.39 -2.40
C LEU A 334 -3.78 20.46 -1.33
N ASP A 335 -4.68 21.45 -1.27
CA ASP A 335 -4.76 22.41 -0.18
C ASP A 335 -5.48 21.77 1.03
N VAL A 336 -4.77 20.88 1.73
CA VAL A 336 -5.34 20.07 2.82
C VAL A 336 -5.49 20.82 4.14
N GLU A 337 -4.80 21.95 4.30
CA GLU A 337 -4.88 22.81 5.48
C GLU A 337 -6.11 23.74 5.41
N ASN A 338 -6.70 23.89 4.23
CA ASN A 338 -7.96 24.59 4.06
C ASN A 338 -9.09 23.89 4.85
N PRO A 339 -9.80 24.61 5.75
CA PRO A 339 -10.90 24.02 6.52
C PRO A 339 -11.98 23.36 5.65
N GLU A 340 -12.15 23.81 4.42
CA GLU A 340 -13.06 23.21 3.45
C GLU A 340 -12.68 21.77 3.09
N PHE A 341 -11.37 21.45 3.03
CA PHE A 341 -10.92 20.09 2.74
C PHE A 341 -11.38 19.11 3.82
N LYS A 342 -11.14 19.46 5.09
CA LYS A 342 -11.63 18.66 6.23
C LYS A 342 -13.15 18.54 6.23
N ARG A 343 -13.87 19.64 5.97
CA ARG A 343 -15.34 19.63 5.88
C ARG A 343 -15.85 18.63 4.83
N LYS A 344 -15.17 18.54 3.68
CA LYS A 344 -15.50 17.55 2.64
C LYS A 344 -15.22 16.13 3.09
N LEU A 345 -14.06 15.88 3.72
CA LEU A 345 -13.75 14.56 4.29
C LEU A 345 -14.80 14.11 5.31
N ASP A 346 -15.22 15.01 6.21
CA ASP A 346 -16.28 14.74 7.19
C ASP A 346 -17.61 14.37 6.52
N ARG A 347 -18.01 15.08 5.45
CA ARG A 347 -19.18 14.70 4.66
C ARG A 347 -19.04 13.35 3.98
N MET A 348 -17.86 13.03 3.45
CA MET A 348 -17.59 11.71 2.86
C MET A 348 -17.74 10.59 3.90
N VAL A 349 -17.38 10.82 5.17
CA VAL A 349 -17.61 9.86 6.26
C VAL A 349 -19.10 9.60 6.43
N GLU A 350 -19.93 10.64 6.54
CA GLU A 350 -21.39 10.50 6.67
C GLU A 350 -22.02 9.76 5.48
N ILE A 351 -21.58 10.10 4.26
CA ILE A 351 -22.06 9.44 3.03
C ILE A 351 -21.65 7.96 3.01
N ASN A 352 -20.41 7.67 3.39
CA ASN A 352 -19.90 6.29 3.44
C ASN A 352 -20.62 5.45 4.52
N GLN A 353 -20.95 6.04 5.67
CA GLN A 353 -21.78 5.38 6.69
C GLN A 353 -23.18 5.01 6.15
N LYS A 354 -23.83 5.93 5.41
CA LYS A 354 -25.10 5.63 4.72
C LYS A 354 -24.94 4.50 3.70
N LEU A 355 -23.82 4.47 2.98
CA LEU A 355 -23.54 3.42 1.99
C LEU A 355 -23.37 2.03 2.65
N ILE A 356 -22.69 1.99 3.80
CA ILE A 356 -22.51 0.78 4.61
C ILE A 356 -23.88 0.31 5.14
N ALA A 357 -24.67 1.21 5.72
CA ALA A 357 -26.00 0.89 6.26
C ALA A 357 -26.94 0.28 5.20
N VAL A 358 -26.95 0.80 3.97
CA VAL A 358 -27.71 0.19 2.85
C VAL A 358 -27.14 -1.19 2.47
N GLY A 359 -25.84 -1.41 2.62
CA GLY A 359 -25.24 -2.72 2.41
C GLY A 359 -25.68 -3.77 3.44
N GLU A 360 -25.86 -3.33 4.68
CA GLU A 360 -26.23 -4.15 5.84
C GLU A 360 -27.74 -4.33 6.02
N SER A 361 -28.57 -3.58 5.29
CA SER A 361 -30.02 -3.74 5.35
C SER A 361 -30.48 -5.13 4.89
N GLU A 362 -31.71 -5.53 5.24
CA GLU A 362 -32.32 -6.79 4.78
C GLU A 362 -33.02 -6.66 3.41
N ASP A 363 -32.83 -5.54 2.71
CA ASP A 363 -33.44 -5.31 1.41
C ASP A 363 -32.93 -6.31 0.35
N ILE A 364 -33.79 -6.64 -0.62
CA ILE A 364 -33.36 -7.45 -1.77
C ILE A 364 -32.26 -6.73 -2.58
N PRO A 365 -31.35 -7.46 -3.27
CA PRO A 365 -30.18 -6.87 -3.95
C PRO A 365 -30.51 -5.74 -4.93
N LEU A 366 -31.63 -5.84 -5.66
CA LEU A 366 -32.07 -4.81 -6.60
C LEU A 366 -32.38 -3.49 -5.87
N VAL A 367 -33.12 -3.57 -4.77
CA VAL A 367 -33.49 -2.40 -3.96
C VAL A 367 -32.25 -1.79 -3.31
N LYS A 368 -31.32 -2.61 -2.80
CA LYS A 368 -30.02 -2.12 -2.31
C LYS A 368 -29.28 -1.32 -3.38
N ASN A 369 -29.18 -1.85 -4.59
CA ASN A 369 -28.48 -1.17 -5.68
C ASN A 369 -29.15 0.16 -6.04
N LEU A 370 -30.48 0.21 -6.10
CA LEU A 370 -31.21 1.46 -6.34
C LEU A 370 -30.99 2.50 -5.24
N LYS A 371 -31.01 2.08 -3.96
CA LYS A 371 -30.71 2.94 -2.81
C LYS A 371 -29.25 3.44 -2.80
N ARG A 372 -28.31 2.64 -3.32
CA ARG A 372 -26.88 3.00 -3.38
C ARG A 372 -26.55 4.06 -4.43
N ILE A 373 -27.25 4.08 -5.56
CA ILE A 373 -26.96 5.02 -6.67
C ILE A 373 -26.86 6.49 -6.20
N PRO A 374 -27.86 7.07 -5.53
CA PRO A 374 -27.78 8.48 -5.11
C PRO A 374 -26.67 8.72 -4.07
N ILE A 375 -26.38 7.73 -3.21
CA ILE A 375 -25.32 7.83 -2.19
C ILE A 375 -23.94 7.80 -2.85
N ILE A 376 -23.73 6.90 -3.81
CA ILE A 376 -22.48 6.83 -4.60
C ILE A 376 -22.30 8.12 -5.41
N ALA A 377 -23.37 8.64 -6.02
CA ALA A 377 -23.31 9.91 -6.73
C ALA A 377 -22.92 11.08 -5.80
N ALA A 378 -23.45 11.12 -4.57
CA ALA A 378 -23.05 12.11 -3.57
C ALA A 378 -21.57 11.97 -3.17
N LEU A 379 -21.08 10.74 -2.95
CA LEU A 379 -19.67 10.49 -2.64
C LEU A 379 -18.75 10.92 -3.78
N ALA A 380 -19.11 10.57 -5.02
CA ALA A 380 -18.37 10.96 -6.22
C ALA A 380 -18.36 12.48 -6.40
N SER A 381 -19.47 13.15 -6.08
CA SER A 381 -19.57 14.61 -6.11
C SER A 381 -18.62 15.27 -5.11
N GLU A 382 -18.58 14.81 -3.85
CA GLU A 382 -17.65 15.35 -2.85
C GLU A 382 -16.19 15.05 -3.22
N LEU A 383 -15.88 13.86 -3.75
CA LEU A 383 -14.55 13.52 -4.24
C LEU A 383 -14.11 14.46 -5.37
N LEU A 384 -14.98 14.70 -6.35
CA LEU A 384 -14.72 15.62 -7.44
C LEU A 384 -14.57 17.06 -6.92
N ALA A 385 -15.42 17.48 -5.98
CA ALA A 385 -15.35 18.81 -5.40
C ALA A 385 -14.05 19.03 -4.61
N ALA A 386 -13.58 18.03 -3.86
CA ALA A 386 -12.29 18.07 -3.17
C ALA A 386 -11.13 18.08 -4.16
N TYR A 387 -11.21 17.25 -5.21
CA TYR A 387 -10.20 17.21 -6.26
C TYR A 387 -10.08 18.54 -7.01
N LEU A 388 -11.19 19.23 -7.27
CA LEU A 388 -11.24 20.50 -8.00
C LEU A 388 -10.90 21.74 -7.17
N MET A 389 -10.66 21.61 -5.85
CA MET A 389 -10.14 22.72 -5.05
C MET A 389 -8.85 23.28 -5.66
N PRO A 390 -8.57 24.60 -5.53
CA PRO A 390 -7.32 25.19 -5.98
C PRO A 390 -6.12 24.41 -5.42
N PRO A 391 -5.23 23.90 -6.27
CA PRO A 391 -4.05 23.18 -5.79
C PRO A 391 -3.01 24.14 -5.21
N ILE A 392 -2.12 23.60 -4.40
CA ILE A 392 -0.87 24.26 -4.06
C ILE A 392 0.18 23.78 -5.06
N GLU A 393 0.74 24.72 -5.82
CA GLU A 393 1.85 24.45 -6.74
C GLU A 393 3.12 24.17 -5.93
N SER A 394 3.86 23.13 -6.33
CA SER A 394 5.00 22.63 -5.57
C SER A 394 5.98 21.92 -6.51
N GLY A 395 6.98 21.20 -5.98
CA GLY A 395 7.89 20.42 -6.82
C GLY A 395 9.22 20.12 -6.16
N SER A 396 10.01 19.28 -6.85
CA SER A 396 11.40 18.99 -6.48
C SER A 396 12.22 20.27 -6.46
N VAL A 397 12.46 20.80 -5.27
CA VAL A 397 13.55 21.74 -5.01
C VAL A 397 14.86 20.96 -5.03
N ASP A 398 15.21 20.38 -6.18
CA ASP A 398 16.63 20.22 -6.47
C ASP A 398 17.12 21.67 -6.56
N PHE A 399 17.66 22.18 -5.45
CA PHE A 399 18.06 23.57 -5.26
C PHE A 399 18.51 24.15 -6.60
N ALA A 400 17.78 25.14 -7.13
CA ALA A 400 18.31 25.98 -8.19
C ALA A 400 19.68 26.41 -7.71
N GLU A 401 20.75 25.97 -8.39
CA GLU A 401 22.16 26.08 -8.04
C GLU A 401 22.40 27.08 -6.90
N PHE A 402 22.19 26.64 -5.65
CA PHE A 402 22.44 27.48 -4.51
C PHE A 402 23.93 27.29 -4.27
N GLU A 403 24.76 28.06 -4.97
CA GLU A 403 26.14 28.24 -4.54
C GLU A 403 26.05 28.71 -3.08
N PRO A 404 26.59 27.94 -2.12
CA PRO A 404 26.58 28.34 -0.73
C PRO A 404 27.45 29.59 -0.61
N GLN A 405 26.82 30.76 -0.64
CA GLN A 405 27.45 31.99 -0.20
C GLN A 405 27.67 31.83 1.30
N VAL A 406 28.93 31.59 1.68
CA VAL A 406 29.36 31.62 3.07
C VAL A 406 29.11 33.03 3.59
N VAL A 407 28.02 33.21 4.33
CA VAL A 407 27.78 34.44 5.08
C VAL A 407 28.42 34.22 6.45
N TYR A 408 29.55 34.87 6.66
CA TYR A 408 30.28 34.92 7.93
C TYR A 408 29.44 35.57 9.04
#